data_AF-A0A4R7IZ74-F1
#
_entry.id   AF-A0A4R7IZ74-F1
#
_cell.length_a   1.000
_cell.length_b   1.000
_cell.length_c   1.000
_cell.angle_alpha   90.00
_cell.angle_beta   90.00
_cell.angle_gamma   90.00
#
_symmetry.space_group_name_H-M   'P 1'
#
loop_
_entity.id
_entity.type
_entity.pdbx_description
1 polymer ?
#
loop_
_entity_poly.entity_id
_entity_poly.type
_entity_poly.pdbx_seq_one_letter_code
_entity_poly.pdbx_strand_id
1 'polypeptide(L)'
;MSTTTQTNTPLEVVSTYHAAWTGGDLDAASDLLADDLVVHAPGYELVGKDAYREYLGGFMEIMTGHTPLAEVHDDEQVVLVYFPHTPVTKTVPVAERFTLSDGKIKEIYLLFDRQSYEPPSE
;
A
#
# COMPACT_ATOMS: atom_id res chain seq x y z
N MET A 1 11.40 -21.35 28.95
CA MET A 1 10.18 -20.84 28.28
C MET A 1 10.63 -20.35 26.91
N SER A 2 10.38 -21.13 25.86
CA SER A 2 10.78 -20.74 24.51
C SER A 2 9.72 -19.80 23.96
N THR A 3 10.07 -18.52 23.83
CA THR A 3 9.27 -17.55 23.07
C THR A 3 9.28 -18.02 21.62
N THR A 4 8.16 -18.56 21.15
CA THR A 4 7.98 -18.83 19.72
C THR A 4 7.73 -17.47 19.09
N THR A 5 8.72 -16.94 18.37
CA THR A 5 8.49 -15.77 17.52
C THR A 5 7.49 -16.20 16.47
N GLN A 6 6.24 -15.75 16.59
CA GLN A 6 5.22 -15.99 15.59
C GLN A 6 5.63 -15.23 14.32
N THR A 7 6.06 -15.95 13.30
CA THR A 7 6.32 -15.38 11.98
C THR A 7 4.98 -15.13 11.31
N ASN A 8 4.64 -13.86 11.09
CA ASN A 8 3.44 -13.49 10.35
C ASN A 8 3.60 -13.88 8.88
N THR A 9 2.50 -14.35 8.28
CA THR A 9 2.41 -14.59 6.84
C THR A 9 2.46 -13.28 6.05
N PRO A 10 2.83 -13.31 4.76
CA PRO A 10 2.74 -12.13 3.88
C PRO A 10 1.38 -11.45 3.90
N LEU A 11 0.31 -12.26 3.87
CA LEU A 11 -1.06 -11.76 3.91
C LEU A 11 -1.35 -10.99 5.20
N GLU A 12 -0.95 -11.52 6.36
CA GLU A 12 -1.19 -10.86 7.65
C GLU A 12 -0.46 -9.52 7.74
N VAL A 13 0.79 -9.45 7.28
CA VAL A 13 1.57 -8.21 7.25
C VAL A 13 0.93 -7.18 6.31
N VAL A 14 0.60 -7.58 5.07
CA VAL A 14 0.01 -6.67 4.09
C VAL A 14 -1.39 -6.22 4.48
N SER A 15 -2.20 -7.10 5.05
CA SER A 15 -3.54 -6.76 5.57
C SER A 15 -3.44 -5.78 6.73
N THR A 16 -2.48 -5.97 7.65
CA THR A 16 -2.23 -5.05 8.77
C THR A 16 -1.75 -3.69 8.25
N TYR A 17 -0.83 -3.68 7.29
CA TYR A 17 -0.35 -2.47 6.63
C TYR A 17 -1.48 -1.70 5.95
N HIS A 18 -2.28 -2.39 5.14
CA HIS A 18 -3.38 -1.80 4.38
C HIS A 18 -4.46 -1.25 5.32
N ALA A 19 -4.82 -2.00 6.36
CA ALA A 19 -5.78 -1.55 7.37
C ALA A 19 -5.26 -0.32 8.15
N ALA A 20 -3.97 -0.28 8.50
CA ALA A 20 -3.37 0.84 9.22
C ALA A 20 -3.44 2.13 8.40
N TRP A 21 -2.92 2.14 7.16
CA TRP A 21 -2.86 3.38 6.39
C TRP A 21 -4.25 3.83 5.92
N THR A 22 -5.13 2.90 5.49
CA THR A 22 -6.50 3.27 5.11
C THR A 22 -7.37 3.69 6.31
N GLY A 23 -6.96 3.30 7.52
CA GLY A 23 -7.56 3.73 8.79
C GLY A 23 -6.99 5.04 9.36
N GLY A 24 -5.97 5.64 8.73
CA GLY A 24 -5.38 6.90 9.17
C GLY A 24 -4.11 6.76 10.03
N ASP A 25 -3.63 5.55 10.30
CA ASP A 25 -2.45 5.30 11.14
C ASP A 25 -1.19 5.10 10.27
N LEU A 26 -0.62 6.22 9.83
CA LEU A 26 0.56 6.21 8.97
C LEU A 26 1.80 5.65 9.70
N ASP A 27 1.90 5.85 11.02
CA ASP A 27 2.98 5.31 11.87
C ASP A 27 2.96 3.79 11.88
N ALA A 28 1.82 3.19 12.25
CA ALA A 28 1.67 1.73 12.27
C ALA A 28 1.85 1.12 10.87
N ALA A 29 1.40 1.80 9.81
CA ALA A 29 1.66 1.35 8.45
C ALA A 29 3.17 1.37 8.12
N SER A 30 3.85 2.45 8.48
CA SER A 30 5.28 2.63 8.18
C SER A 30 6.18 1.67 8.95
N ASP A 31 5.75 1.24 10.14
CA ASP A 31 6.45 0.20 10.90
C ASP A 31 6.52 -1.12 10.15
N LEU A 32 5.63 -1.39 9.20
CA LEU A 32 5.61 -2.64 8.42
C LEU A 32 6.45 -2.58 7.13
N LEU A 33 7.05 -1.44 6.82
CA LEU A 33 7.87 -1.21 5.65
C LEU A 33 9.36 -1.44 5.96
N ALA A 34 10.09 -2.04 5.03
CA ALA A 34 11.55 -2.14 5.10
C ALA A 34 12.19 -0.76 4.91
N ASP A 35 13.32 -0.48 5.57
CA ASP A 35 14.02 0.82 5.47
C ASP A 35 14.41 1.13 4.01
N ASP A 36 14.79 0.11 3.26
CA ASP A 36 15.21 0.16 1.87
C ASP A 36 14.09 -0.28 0.89
N LEU A 37 12.82 -0.02 1.25
CA LEU A 37 11.65 -0.22 0.40
C LEU A 37 11.85 0.38 -1.01
N VAL A 38 11.39 -0.32 -2.04
CA VAL A 38 11.26 0.21 -3.40
C VAL A 38 9.80 0.19 -3.82
N VAL A 39 9.28 1.33 -4.28
CA VAL A 39 7.92 1.41 -4.84
C VAL A 39 7.98 1.83 -6.30
N HIS A 40 7.45 0.97 -7.15
CA HIS A 40 7.30 1.18 -8.59
C HIS A 40 5.95 1.85 -8.84
N ALA A 41 5.94 3.18 -8.88
CA ALA A 41 4.75 3.97 -9.19
C ALA A 41 4.66 4.26 -10.69
N PRO A 42 3.48 4.65 -11.23
CA PRO A 42 3.38 4.96 -12.65
C PRO A 42 4.26 6.16 -13.03
N GLY A 43 5.32 5.88 -13.78
CA GLY A 43 6.25 6.85 -14.35
C GLY A 43 7.49 7.18 -13.51
N TYR A 44 7.63 6.63 -12.29
CA TYR A 44 8.79 6.88 -11.42
C TYR A 44 8.92 5.84 -10.30
N GLU A 45 10.10 5.77 -9.68
CA GLU A 45 10.35 4.96 -8.48
C GLU A 45 10.46 5.84 -7.24
N LEU A 46 9.99 5.32 -6.10
CA LEU A 46 10.27 5.84 -4.77
C LEU A 46 11.20 4.86 -4.07
N VAL A 47 12.33 5.34 -3.56
CA VAL A 47 13.35 4.51 -2.90
C VAL A 47 13.51 4.96 -1.46
N GLY A 48 13.40 3.99 -0.55
CA GLY A 48 13.45 4.19 0.89
C GLY A 48 12.08 4.40 1.52
N LYS A 49 11.93 3.91 2.76
CA LYS A 49 10.69 4.02 3.55
C LYS A 49 10.22 5.46 3.69
N ASP A 50 11.12 6.40 3.96
CA ASP A 50 10.75 7.79 4.24
C ASP A 50 10.13 8.48 3.01
N ALA A 51 10.69 8.23 1.82
CA ALA A 51 10.16 8.76 0.57
C ALA A 51 8.74 8.23 0.28
N TYR A 52 8.51 6.94 0.51
CA TYR A 52 7.17 6.37 0.34
C TYR A 52 6.19 6.82 1.42
N ARG A 53 6.66 6.98 2.66
CA ARG A 53 5.84 7.48 3.77
C ARG A 53 5.32 8.89 3.50
N GLU A 54 6.16 9.79 2.98
CA GLU A 54 5.74 11.14 2.57
C GLU A 54 4.67 11.07 1.47
N TYR A 55 4.90 10.27 0.43
CA TYR A 55 3.96 10.05 -0.66
C TYR A 55 2.60 9.52 -0.16
N LEU A 56 2.61 8.47 0.67
CA LEU A 56 1.42 7.84 1.20
C LEU A 56 0.65 8.79 2.13
N GLY A 57 1.37 9.54 2.97
CA GLY A 57 0.77 10.55 3.85
C GLY A 57 -0.02 11.61 3.08
N GLY A 58 0.53 12.13 1.99
CA GLY A 58 -0.19 13.08 1.11
C GLY A 58 -1.44 12.46 0.48
N PHE A 59 -1.41 11.18 0.12
CA PHE A 59 -2.59 10.48 -0.40
C PHE A 59 -3.65 10.23 0.67
N MET A 60 -3.25 9.94 1.91
CA MET A 60 -4.15 9.76 3.04
C MET A 60 -4.96 11.01 3.36
N GLU A 61 -4.40 12.21 3.18
CA GLU A 61 -5.10 13.48 3.42
C GLU A 61 -6.33 13.67 2.51
N ILE A 62 -6.31 13.11 1.30
CA ILE A 62 -7.40 13.26 0.33
C ILE A 62 -8.38 12.07 0.33
N MET A 63 -8.03 10.96 0.98
CA MET A 63 -8.85 9.78 0.99
C MET A 63 -10.03 9.89 1.96
N THR A 64 -11.19 9.47 1.50
CA THR A 64 -12.45 9.44 2.29
C THR A 64 -12.92 8.03 2.62
N GLY A 65 -12.20 7.02 2.14
CA GLY A 65 -12.51 5.60 2.30
C GLY A 65 -12.04 4.79 1.09
N HIS A 66 -12.36 3.50 1.08
CA HIS A 66 -12.10 2.63 -0.06
C HIS A 66 -13.14 1.50 -0.14
N THR A 67 -13.25 0.87 -1.31
CA THR A 67 -14.05 -0.36 -1.50
C THR A 67 -13.14 -1.47 -2.01
N PRO A 68 -13.00 -2.60 -1.28
CA PRO A 68 -12.25 -3.76 -1.78
C PRO A 68 -12.85 -4.32 -3.07
N LEU A 69 -12.00 -4.77 -3.99
CA LEU A 69 -12.41 -5.43 -5.23
C LEU A 69 -11.89 -6.86 -5.32
N ALA A 70 -10.60 -7.08 -5.06
CA ALA A 70 -10.00 -8.41 -5.10
C ALA A 70 -8.76 -8.49 -4.21
N GLU A 71 -8.47 -9.71 -3.76
CA GLU A 71 -7.27 -10.08 -3.04
C GLU A 71 -6.75 -11.40 -3.63
N VAL A 72 -5.46 -11.46 -3.95
CA VAL A 72 -4.79 -12.68 -4.41
C VAL A 72 -3.47 -12.78 -3.67
N HIS A 73 -3.16 -13.93 -3.09
CA HIS A 73 -1.92 -14.11 -2.36
C HIS A 73 -1.41 -15.54 -2.48
N ASP A 74 -0.10 -15.68 -2.27
CA ASP A 74 0.60 -16.93 -2.07
C ASP A 74 1.62 -16.76 -0.92
N ASP A 75 2.60 -17.66 -0.82
CA ASP A 75 3.61 -17.62 0.24
C ASP A 75 4.67 -16.52 0.06
N GLU A 76 4.72 -15.85 -1.09
CA GLU A 76 5.74 -14.86 -1.45
C GLU A 76 5.16 -13.46 -1.73
N GLN A 77 3.94 -13.38 -2.25
CA GLN A 77 3.34 -12.13 -2.71
C GLN A 77 1.87 -11.99 -2.30
N VAL A 78 1.45 -10.74 -2.18
CA VAL A 78 0.06 -10.33 -1.99
C VAL A 78 -0.28 -9.29 -3.04
N VAL A 79 -1.46 -9.40 -3.65
CA VAL A 79 -2.03 -8.42 -4.55
C VAL A 79 -3.35 -7.96 -3.98
N LEU A 80 -3.47 -6.65 -3.75
CA LEU A 80 -4.72 -6.01 -3.39
C LEU A 80 -5.24 -5.20 -4.57
N VAL A 81 -6.53 -5.29 -4.83
CA VAL A 81 -7.23 -4.42 -5.78
C VAL A 81 -8.41 -3.79 -5.06
N TYR A 82 -8.50 -2.46 -5.10
CA TYR A 82 -9.56 -1.71 -4.43
C TYR A 82 -9.83 -0.38 -5.13
N PHE A 83 -10.98 0.21 -4.84
CA PHE A 83 -11.36 1.55 -5.27
C PHE A 83 -11.10 2.53 -4.13
N PRO A 84 -10.02 3.33 -4.15
CA PRO A 84 -9.91 4.46 -3.22
C PRO A 84 -11.00 5.49 -3.54
N HIS A 85 -11.55 6.11 -2.49
CA HIS A 85 -12.54 7.16 -2.62
C HIS A 85 -11.86 8.51 -2.42
N THR A 86 -11.69 9.25 -3.50
CA THR A 86 -11.19 10.64 -3.48
C THR A 86 -12.30 11.61 -3.90
N PRO A 87 -12.09 12.93 -3.78
CA PRO A 87 -13.00 13.91 -4.36
C PRO A 87 -13.12 13.82 -5.90
N VAL A 88 -12.08 13.31 -6.57
CA VAL A 88 -12.02 13.19 -8.04
C VAL A 88 -12.74 11.94 -8.54
N THR A 89 -12.53 10.79 -7.89
CA THR A 89 -13.08 9.51 -8.34
C THR A 89 -13.32 8.53 -7.19
N LYS A 90 -14.28 7.63 -7.41
CA LYS A 90 -14.59 6.48 -6.54
C LYS A 90 -14.71 5.16 -7.33
N THR A 91 -14.48 5.20 -8.63
CA THR A 91 -14.75 4.09 -9.55
C THR A 91 -13.50 3.63 -10.30
N VAL A 92 -12.37 4.28 -10.03
CA VAL A 92 -11.09 3.94 -10.63
C VAL A 92 -10.34 3.05 -9.62
N PRO A 93 -9.95 1.83 -10.02
CA PRO A 93 -9.25 0.93 -9.12
C PRO A 93 -7.75 1.23 -9.07
N VAL A 94 -7.16 0.90 -7.94
CA VAL A 94 -5.72 0.73 -7.75
C VAL A 94 -5.47 -0.76 -7.57
N ALA A 95 -4.36 -1.25 -8.11
CA ALA A 95 -3.79 -2.54 -7.73
C ALA A 95 -2.40 -2.33 -7.12
N GLU A 96 -2.14 -3.02 -6.01
CA GLU A 96 -0.85 -3.04 -5.35
C GLU A 96 -0.36 -4.49 -5.24
N ARG A 97 0.83 -4.78 -5.77
CA ARG A 97 1.53 -6.05 -5.54
C ARG A 97 2.65 -5.85 -4.55
N PHE A 98 2.62 -6.59 -3.46
CA PHE A 98 3.58 -6.55 -2.37
C PHE A 98 4.51 -7.76 -2.41
N THR A 99 5.79 -7.53 -2.16
CA THR A 99 6.76 -8.59 -1.82
C THR A 99 7.42 -8.24 -0.50
N LEU A 100 7.64 -9.27 0.32
CA LEU A 100 8.20 -9.12 1.65
C LEU A 100 9.62 -9.68 1.72
N SER A 101 10.41 -9.11 2.63
CA SER A 101 11.68 -9.66 3.12
C SER A 101 11.72 -9.47 4.62
N ASP A 102 12.17 -10.48 5.36
CA ASP A 102 12.36 -10.40 6.82
C ASP A 102 11.12 -9.91 7.58
N GLY A 103 9.92 -10.29 7.11
CA GLY A 103 8.64 -9.92 7.70
C GLY A 103 8.22 -8.46 7.48
N LYS A 104 8.88 -7.73 6.58
CA LYS A 104 8.56 -6.36 6.18
C LYS A 104 8.26 -6.29 4.69
N ILE A 105 7.44 -5.33 4.28
CA ILE A 105 7.20 -5.02 2.87
C ILE A 105 8.47 -4.39 2.30
N LYS A 106 9.06 -5.05 1.30
CA LYS A 106 10.33 -4.66 0.68
C LYS A 106 10.14 -4.05 -0.71
N GLU A 107 9.07 -4.43 -1.40
CA GLU A 107 8.75 -3.92 -2.71
C GLU A 107 7.23 -3.78 -2.90
N ILE A 108 6.82 -2.69 -3.55
CA ILE A 108 5.44 -2.46 -3.97
C ILE A 108 5.42 -2.10 -5.45
N TYR A 109 4.63 -2.81 -6.26
CA TYR A 109 4.22 -2.31 -7.57
C TYR A 109 2.84 -1.66 -7.42
N LEU A 110 2.79 -0.35 -7.67
CA LEU A 110 1.57 0.45 -7.58
C LEU A 110 1.04 0.72 -8.99
N LEU A 111 -0.12 0.15 -9.32
CA LEU A 111 -0.73 0.24 -10.63
C LEU A 111 -2.05 1.00 -10.54
N PHE A 112 -2.13 2.13 -11.26
CA PHE A 112 -3.35 2.89 -11.43
C PHE A 112 -3.25 3.80 -12.65
N ASP A 113 -4.39 4.19 -13.19
CA ASP A 113 -4.46 5.21 -14.24
C ASP A 113 -4.32 6.61 -13.63
N ARG A 114 -3.16 7.25 -13.81
CA ARG A 114 -2.90 8.58 -13.25
C ARG A 114 -3.91 9.64 -13.70
N GLN A 115 -4.30 9.62 -14.98
CA GLN A 115 -5.18 10.64 -15.54
C GLN A 115 -6.55 10.64 -14.85
N SER A 116 -7.01 9.46 -14.43
CA SER A 116 -8.26 9.29 -13.72
C SER A 116 -8.28 9.85 -12.29
N TYR A 117 -7.12 10.23 -11.72
CA TYR A 117 -7.00 10.87 -10.40
C TYR A 117 -6.68 12.36 -10.47
N GLU A 118 -6.48 12.90 -11.68
CA GLU A 118 -6.32 14.33 -11.90
C GLU A 118 -7.71 14.99 -11.97
N PRO A 119 -7.88 16.22 -11.44
CA PRO A 119 -9.08 16.99 -11.68
C PRO A 119 -9.37 17.11 -13.18
N PRO A 120 -10.64 17.21 -13.60
CA PRO A 120 -10.98 17.44 -15.00
C PRO A 120 -10.21 18.65 -15.55
N SER A 121 -9.66 18.51 -16.76
CA SER A 121 -9.12 19.67 -17.49
C SER A 121 -10.26 20.64 -17.80
N GLU A 122 -10.01 21.93 -17.61
CA GLU A 122 -10.90 23.00 -18.08
C GLU A 122 -11.00 23.07 -19.60
#